data_AF-A0A6C0PXA7-F1
#
_entry.id   AF-A0A6C0PXA7-F1
#
_cell.length_a   1.000
_cell.length_b   1.000
_cell.length_c   1.000
_cell.angle_alpha   90.00
_cell.angle_beta   90.00
_cell.angle_gamma   90.00
#
_symmetry.space_group_name_H-M   'P 1'
#
loop_
_entity.id
_entity.type
_entity.pdbx_description
1 polymer ?
#
loop_
_entity_poly.entity_id
_entity_poly.type
_entity_poly.pdbx_seq_one_letter_code
_entity_poly.pdbx_strand_id
1 'polypeptide(L)'
;MLAEKDADTLRAAIDRDLDCADVAGATRRILTRHSGHDPALLTAQVEACLIACQHSHDLCSGHAQHHDHCRICAEATARATEACRSVLKAVRG
;
A
#
# COMPACT_ATOMS: atom_id res chain seq x y z
N MET A 1 12.29 11.53 -0.92
CA MET A 1 12.67 10.45 0.02
C MET A 1 14.14 10.07 -0.08
N LEU A 2 14.59 9.21 -1.01
CA LEU A 2 16.01 8.78 -1.05
C LEU A 2 16.99 9.94 -1.32
N ALA A 3 16.53 10.99 -1.99
CA ALA A 3 17.31 12.19 -2.28
C ALA A 3 17.23 13.27 -1.19
N GLU A 4 16.44 13.06 -0.13
CA GLU A 4 16.38 14.02 0.97
C GLU A 4 17.70 14.04 1.74
N LYS A 5 18.08 15.20 2.25
CA LYS A 5 19.33 15.35 3.03
C LYS A 5 19.31 14.59 4.35
N ASP A 6 18.11 14.35 4.86
CA ASP A 6 17.80 13.66 6.11
C ASP A 6 17.21 12.26 5.85
N ALA A 7 17.53 11.63 4.72
CA ALA A 7 17.00 10.31 4.33
C ALA A 7 17.16 9.21 5.40
N ASP A 8 18.17 9.28 6.27
CA ASP A 8 18.33 8.35 7.39
C ASP A 8 17.14 8.39 8.36
N THR A 9 16.53 9.57 8.55
CA THR A 9 15.33 9.73 9.39
C THR A 9 14.07 9.17 8.73
N LEU A 10 14.09 8.99 7.40
CA LEU A 10 13.01 8.47 6.59
C LEU A 10 13.16 6.97 6.29
N ARG A 11 14.21 6.32 6.80
CA ARG A 11 14.58 4.94 6.40
C ARG A 11 13.44 3.94 6.53
N ALA A 12 12.71 3.97 7.64
CA ALA A 12 11.56 3.10 7.84
C ALA A 12 10.43 3.36 6.84
N ALA A 13 10.14 4.64 6.54
CA ALA A 13 9.13 5.01 5.55
C ALA A 13 9.54 4.57 4.15
N ILE A 14 10.82 4.71 3.79
CA ILE A 14 11.38 4.24 2.52
C ILE A 14 11.18 2.73 2.38
N ASP A 15 11.56 1.94 3.39
CA ASP A 15 11.43 0.49 3.34
C ASP A 15 9.95 0.06 3.18
N ARG A 16 9.02 0.69 3.90
CA ARG A 16 7.59 0.39 3.79
C ARG A 16 6.95 0.87 2.49
N ASP A 17 7.43 1.97 1.93
CA ASP A 17 6.97 2.44 0.61
C ASP A 17 7.38 1.50 -0.51
N LEU A 18 8.60 0.95 -0.43
CA LEU A 18 9.08 -0.07 -1.37
C LEU A 18 8.24 -1.36 -1.26
N ASP A 19 8.05 -1.86 -0.03
CA ASP A 19 7.19 -3.03 0.21
C ASP A 19 5.76 -2.79 -0.31
N CYS A 20 5.19 -1.62 -0.02
CA CYS A 20 3.84 -1.25 -0.46
C CYS A 20 3.75 -1.18 -1.99
N ALA A 21 4.74 -0.60 -2.66
CA ALA A 21 4.77 -0.52 -4.12
C ALA A 21 4.80 -1.91 -4.78
N ASP A 22 5.63 -2.82 -4.26
CA ASP A 22 5.76 -4.19 -4.78
C ASP A 22 4.48 -4.99 -4.57
N VAL A 23 3.93 -4.97 -3.34
CA VAL A 23 2.70 -5.69 -3.02
C VAL A 23 1.51 -5.13 -3.80
N ALA A 24 1.33 -3.79 -3.85
CA ALA A 24 0.24 -3.19 -4.61
C ALA A 24 0.35 -3.48 -6.10
N GLY A 25 1.56 -3.48 -6.65
CA GLY A 25 1.83 -3.86 -8.03
C GLY A 25 1.43 -5.30 -8.32
N ALA A 26 1.77 -6.24 -7.44
CA ALA A 26 1.37 -7.65 -7.54
C ALA A 26 -0.15 -7.84 -7.42
N THR A 27 -0.77 -7.22 -6.42
CA THR A 27 -2.22 -7.26 -6.19
C THR A 27 -2.99 -6.78 -7.40
N ARG A 28 -2.59 -5.65 -7.99
CA ARG A 28 -3.19 -5.13 -9.23
C ARG A 28 -3.14 -6.15 -10.35
N ARG A 29 -1.97 -6.77 -10.60
CA ARG A 29 -1.82 -7.77 -11.66
C ARG A 29 -2.75 -8.96 -11.45
N ILE A 30 -2.88 -9.44 -10.21
CA ILE A 30 -3.78 -10.56 -9.86
C ILE A 30 -5.24 -10.17 -10.08
N LEU A 31 -5.68 -9.01 -9.58
CA LEU A 31 -7.05 -8.51 -9.74
C LEU A 31 -7.49 -8.39 -11.20
N THR A 32 -6.59 -7.94 -12.09
CA THR A 32 -6.94 -7.67 -13.50
C THR A 32 -6.96 -8.90 -14.43
N ARG A 33 -6.58 -10.09 -13.94
CA ARG A 33 -6.63 -11.32 -14.76
C ARG A 33 -8.08 -11.77 -14.92
N HIS A 34 -8.50 -12.07 -16.15
CA HIS A 34 -9.90 -12.41 -16.49
C HIS A 34 -10.23 -13.91 -16.40
N SER A 35 -9.29 -14.75 -15.96
CA SER A 35 -9.48 -16.19 -15.77
C SER A 35 -9.88 -16.47 -14.31
N GLY A 36 -10.90 -17.32 -14.11
CA GLY A 36 -11.51 -17.63 -12.81
C GLY A 36 -10.56 -17.55 -11.63
N HIS A 37 -10.69 -16.48 -10.84
CA HIS A 37 -9.85 -16.24 -9.68
C HIS A 37 -10.03 -17.35 -8.66
N ASP A 38 -8.92 -17.88 -8.14
CA ASP A 38 -8.91 -18.59 -6.88
C ASP A 38 -9.27 -17.58 -5.76
N PRO A 39 -10.44 -17.69 -5.10
CA PRO A 39 -10.88 -16.73 -4.11
C PRO A 39 -9.99 -16.71 -2.86
N ALA A 40 -9.36 -17.85 -2.51
CA ALA A 40 -8.47 -17.94 -1.35
C ALA A 40 -7.18 -17.16 -1.62
N LEU A 41 -6.57 -17.36 -2.80
CA LEU A 41 -5.40 -16.61 -3.22
C LEU A 41 -5.70 -15.11 -3.32
N LEU A 42 -6.84 -14.74 -3.91
CA LEU A 42 -7.24 -13.34 -4.03
C LEU A 42 -7.41 -12.68 -2.66
N THR A 43 -8.08 -13.36 -1.73
CA THR A 43 -8.28 -12.86 -0.36
C THR A 43 -6.94 -12.63 0.33
N ALA A 44 -6.04 -13.62 0.33
CA ALA A 44 -4.73 -13.52 0.96
C ALA A 44 -3.88 -12.38 0.36
N GLN A 45 -3.89 -12.23 -0.97
CA GLN A 45 -3.14 -11.17 -1.64
C GLN A 45 -3.67 -9.77 -1.26
N VAL A 46 -4.99 -9.59 -1.21
CA VAL A 46 -5.59 -8.29 -0.88
C VAL A 46 -5.41 -7.95 0.61
N GLU A 47 -5.42 -8.95 1.50
CA GLU A 47 -5.04 -8.77 2.91
C GLU A 47 -3.58 -8.29 3.06
N ALA A 48 -2.64 -8.93 2.35
CA ALA A 48 -1.24 -8.50 2.35
C ALA A 48 -1.11 -7.05 1.82
N CYS A 49 -1.86 -6.71 0.77
CA CYS A 49 -1.91 -5.35 0.24
C CYS A 49 -2.44 -4.33 1.24
N LEU A 50 -3.51 -4.69 1.96
CA LEU A 50 -4.11 -3.86 3.00
C LEU A 50 -3.09 -3.53 4.10
N ILE A 51 -2.36 -4.55 4.58
CA ILE A 51 -1.33 -4.39 5.61
C ILE A 51 -0.19 -3.50 5.12
N ALA A 52 0.31 -3.73 3.90
CA ALA A 52 1.40 -2.94 3.34
C ALA A 52 1.01 -1.46 3.16
N CYS A 53 -0.21 -1.20 2.67
CA CYS A 53 -0.73 0.17 2.54
C CYS A 53 -0.89 0.86 3.90
N GLN A 54 -1.38 0.16 4.94
CA GLN A 54 -1.51 0.73 6.28
C GLN A 54 -0.15 1.08 6.89
N HIS A 55 0.84 0.19 6.79
CA HIS A 55 2.18 0.47 7.32
C HIS A 55 2.88 1.64 6.62
N SER A 56 2.77 1.72 5.29
CA SER A 56 3.30 2.88 4.54
C SER A 56 2.53 4.16 4.87
N HIS A 57 1.19 4.09 5.00
CA HIS A 57 0.36 5.22 5.41
C HIS A 57 0.78 5.79 6.76
N ASP A 58 0.95 4.95 7.78
CA ASP A 58 1.26 5.39 9.14
C ASP A 58 2.61 6.11 9.20
N LEU A 59 3.63 5.56 8.54
CA LEU A 59 4.97 6.18 8.50
C LEU A 59 4.98 7.46 7.67
N CYS A 60 4.40 7.45 6.47
CA CYS A 60 4.36 8.64 5.62
C CYS A 60 3.51 9.77 6.24
N SER A 61 2.43 9.45 6.95
CA SER A 61 1.61 10.44 7.66
C SER A 61 2.41 11.17 8.74
N GLY A 62 3.33 10.49 9.42
CA GLY A 62 4.24 11.09 10.40
C GLY A 62 5.19 12.15 9.79
N HIS A 63 5.44 12.08 8.48
CA HIS A 63 6.33 12.99 7.77
C HIS A 63 5.60 14.01 6.88
N ALA A 64 4.27 13.94 6.79
CA ALA A 64 3.46 14.67 5.81
C ALA A 64 3.48 16.20 5.98
N GLN A 65 3.80 16.71 7.17
CA GLN A 65 3.95 18.15 7.42
C GLN A 65 5.31 18.70 6.97
N HIS A 66 6.30 17.82 6.80
CA HIS A 66 7.69 18.20 6.47
C HIS A 66 8.03 17.91 5.01
N HIS A 67 7.47 16.84 4.43
CA HIS A 67 7.74 16.45 3.06
C HIS A 67 6.45 16.25 2.26
N ASP A 68 6.27 17.04 1.20
CA ASP A 68 5.11 16.94 0.30
C ASP A 68 4.95 15.55 -0.32
N HIS A 69 6.05 14.87 -0.64
CA HIS A 69 5.99 13.50 -1.17
C HIS A 69 5.40 12.50 -0.17
N CYS A 70 5.65 12.69 1.13
CA CYS A 70 5.08 11.83 2.19
C CYS A 70 3.59 12.11 2.36
N ARG A 71 3.15 13.37 2.25
CA ARG A 71 1.73 13.72 2.22
C ARG A 71 1.01 13.04 1.06
N ILE A 72 1.56 13.11 -0.15
CA ILE A 72 0.98 12.47 -1.34
C ILE A 72 0.94 10.95 -1.19
N CYS A 73 2.02 10.35 -0.66
CA CYS A 73 2.06 8.92 -0.37
C CYS A 73 0.98 8.50 0.63
N ALA A 74 0.86 9.23 1.75
CA ALA A 74 -0.15 8.99 2.78
C ALA A 74 -1.59 9.08 2.23
N GLU A 75 -1.89 10.05 1.38
CA GLU A 75 -3.19 10.17 0.72
C GLU A 75 -3.45 8.99 -0.23
N ALA A 76 -2.44 8.55 -0.98
CA ALA A 76 -2.56 7.43 -1.90
C ALA A 76 -2.78 6.10 -1.17
N THR A 77 -2.04 5.84 -0.10
CA THR A 77 -2.16 4.63 0.71
C THR A 77 -3.46 4.59 1.52
N ALA A 78 -3.99 5.74 1.94
CA ALA A 78 -5.34 5.83 2.51
C ALA A 78 -6.42 5.37 1.51
N ARG A 79 -6.36 5.86 0.26
CA ARG A 79 -7.29 5.41 -0.80
C ARG A 79 -7.13 3.93 -1.13
N ALA A 80 -5.89 3.44 -1.21
CA ALA A 80 -5.62 2.03 -1.50
C ALA A 80 -6.12 1.11 -0.38
N THR A 81 -5.98 1.52 0.88
CA THR A 81 -6.52 0.82 2.06
C THR A 81 -8.03 0.64 1.95
N GLU A 82 -8.75 1.71 1.60
CA GLU A 82 -10.21 1.65 1.45
C GLU A 82 -10.64 0.77 0.26
N ALA A 83 -9.92 0.85 -0.86
CA ALA A 83 -10.15 -0.04 -1.99
C ALA A 83 -9.93 -1.51 -1.61
N CYS A 84 -8.86 -1.85 -0.87
CA CYS A 84 -8.61 -3.21 -0.41
C CYS A 84 -9.73 -3.73 0.50
N ARG A 85 -10.22 -2.91 1.44
CA ARG A 85 -11.37 -3.26 2.29
C ARG A 85 -12.62 -3.54 1.47
N SER A 86 -12.90 -2.70 0.47
CA SER A 86 -14.04 -2.87 -0.43
C SER A 86 -13.96 -4.19 -1.21
N VAL A 87 -12.78 -4.52 -1.74
CA VAL A 87 -12.55 -5.79 -2.43
C VAL A 87 -12.72 -6.98 -1.48
N LEU A 88 -12.12 -6.95 -0.29
CA LEU A 88 -12.26 -8.04 0.69
C LEU A 88 -13.71 -8.28 1.09
N LYS A 89 -14.50 -7.20 1.24
CA LYS A 89 -15.93 -7.32 1.49
C LYS A 89 -16.67 -8.00 0.33
N ALA A 90 -16.31 -7.69 -0.92
CA ALA A 90 -16.93 -8.26 -2.10
C ALA A 90 -16.55 -9.73 -2.36
N VAL A 91 -15.34 -10.15 -1.96
CA VAL A 91 -14.86 -11.54 -2.17
C VAL A 91 -15.31 -12.48 -1.04
N ARG A 92 -15.59 -11.95 0.15
CA ARG A 92 -16.03 -12.74 1.32
C ARG A 92 -17.55 -12.81 1.49
N GLY A 93 -18.30 -11.90 0.85
CA GLY A 93 -19.76 -11.88 0.86
C GLY A 93 -20.33 -12.71 -0.28
#